data_AF-A0A7C3B6W7-F1
#
_entry.id   AF-A0A7C3B6W7-F1
#
_cell.length_a   1.000
_cell.length_b   1.000
_cell.length_c   1.000
_cell.angle_alpha   90.00
_cell.angle_beta   90.00
_cell.angle_gamma   90.00
#
_symmetry.space_group_name_H-M   'P 1'
#
loop_
_entity.id
_entity.type
_entity.pdbx_description
1 polymer ?
#
loop_
_entity_poly.entity_id
_entity_poly.type
_entity_poly.pdbx_seq_one_letter_code
_entity_poly.pdbx_strand_id
1 'polypeptide(L)'
;MTDLVKRWEPAVPKTVLYALAGLMWGAVGVMLCRLAWGWLRPLELRHSLLLGLGGFIAALLIYRFGFSRIVARNIARLAAKPDPLCIFAFQARKSYLVIVIMVSMGIILRRSAIPKHYLAVLYIAMGVALFLGGLGYFAHLIRLRRGTEVT
;
A
#
# COMPACT_ATOMS: atom_id res chain seq x y z
N MET A 1 -22.53 20.85 22.24
CA MET A 1 -22.45 19.55 21.53
C MET A 1 -21.22 19.47 20.60
N THR A 2 -20.13 20.16 20.94
CA THR A 2 -18.91 20.33 20.11
C THR A 2 -17.64 19.84 20.81
N ASP A 3 -17.70 19.48 22.10
CA ASP A 3 -16.51 19.15 22.89
C ASP A 3 -16.16 17.67 22.92
N LEU A 4 -17.11 16.78 22.56
CA LEU A 4 -16.87 15.33 22.56
C LEU A 4 -16.01 14.89 21.37
N VAL A 5 -16.07 15.60 20.24
CA VAL A 5 -15.26 15.28 19.04
C VAL A 5 -13.80 15.67 19.24
N LYS A 6 -13.53 16.72 20.02
CA LYS A 6 -12.18 17.24 20.30
C LYS A 6 -11.30 16.30 21.11
N ARG A 7 -11.90 15.38 21.88
CA ARG A 7 -11.19 14.43 22.74
C ARG A 7 -10.68 13.18 21.99
N TRP A 8 -11.11 13.01 20.74
CA TRP A 8 -10.79 11.87 19.87
C TRP A 8 -9.92 12.25 18.67
N GLU A 9 -9.19 13.35 18.78
CA GLU A 9 -8.06 13.63 17.90
C GLU A 9 -6.79 13.20 18.64
N PRO A 10 -6.40 11.91 18.62
CA PRO A 10 -5.06 11.54 19.02
C PRO A 10 -4.14 12.23 18.01
N ALA A 11 -3.68 13.42 18.40
CA ALA A 11 -2.67 14.21 17.76
C ALA A 11 -1.40 13.36 17.78
N VAL A 12 -1.12 12.72 16.65
CA VAL A 12 0.02 11.82 16.50
C VAL A 12 1.09 12.49 15.65
N PRO A 13 2.37 12.34 16.02
CA PRO A 13 3.46 12.92 15.25
C PRO A 13 3.48 12.31 13.84
N LYS A 14 3.88 13.11 12.84
CA LYS A 14 3.96 12.68 11.43
C LYS A 14 4.72 11.36 11.22
N THR A 15 5.74 11.12 12.04
CA THR A 15 6.52 9.87 12.09
C THR A 15 5.64 8.63 12.28
N VAL A 16 4.64 8.70 13.16
CA VAL A 16 3.68 7.60 13.40
C VAL A 16 2.74 7.45 12.20
N LEU A 17 2.30 8.54 11.59
CA LEU A 17 1.45 8.48 10.39
C LEU A 17 2.15 7.80 9.21
N TYR A 18 3.44 8.08 8.98
CA TYR A 18 4.24 7.41 7.97
C TYR A 18 4.44 5.92 8.28
N ALA A 19 4.70 5.57 9.55
CA ALA A 19 4.86 4.19 9.98
C ALA A 19 3.56 3.38 9.81
N LEU A 20 2.42 3.94 10.21
CA LEU A 20 1.10 3.31 10.05
C LEU A 20 0.75 3.10 8.58
N ALA A 21 0.98 4.11 7.73
CA ALA A 21 0.78 3.98 6.30
C ALA A 21 1.67 2.86 5.72
N GLY A 22 2.97 2.88 6.04
CA GLY A 22 3.93 1.87 5.60
C GLY A 22 3.53 0.45 6.02
N LEU A 23 3.15 0.28 7.28
CA LEU A 23 2.71 -1.01 7.83
C LEU A 23 1.42 -1.50 7.16
N MET A 24 0.43 -0.63 7.00
CA MET A 24 -0.83 -0.97 6.35
C MET A 24 -0.61 -1.42 4.89
N TRP A 25 0.12 -0.63 4.10
CA TRP A 25 0.39 -0.95 2.70
C TRP A 25 1.25 -2.23 2.57
N GLY A 26 2.25 -2.38 3.44
CA GLY A 26 3.09 -3.58 3.51
C GLY A 26 2.31 -4.84 3.87
N ALA A 27 1.48 -4.78 4.92
CA ALA A 27 0.68 -5.91 5.39
C ALA A 27 -0.32 -6.38 4.33
N VAL A 28 -1.03 -5.45 3.67
CA VAL A 28 -1.93 -5.78 2.56
C VAL A 28 -1.15 -6.38 1.39
N GLY A 29 0.02 -5.83 1.06
CA GLY A 29 0.90 -6.37 0.03
C GLY A 29 1.30 -7.83 0.28
N VAL A 30 1.78 -8.13 1.49
CA VAL A 30 2.15 -9.50 1.91
C VAL A 30 0.95 -10.44 1.86
N MET A 31 -0.22 -9.99 2.33
CA MET A 31 -1.44 -10.79 2.30
C MET A 31 -1.83 -11.19 0.87
N LEU A 32 -1.77 -10.27 -0.09
CA LEU A 32 -2.08 -10.56 -1.50
C LEU A 32 -1.07 -11.51 -2.13
N CYS A 33 0.23 -11.33 -1.87
CA CYS A 33 1.27 -12.24 -2.32
C CYS A 33 1.05 -13.66 -1.78
N ARG A 34 0.65 -13.80 -0.50
CA ARG A 34 0.34 -15.10 0.12
C ARG A 34 -0.86 -15.78 -0.57
N LEU A 35 -1.90 -15.03 -0.91
CA LEU A 35 -3.06 -15.57 -1.63
C LEU A 35 -2.68 -16.04 -3.04
N ALA A 36 -1.91 -15.23 -3.77
CA ALA A 36 -1.45 -15.60 -5.10
C ALA A 36 -0.55 -16.84 -5.07
N TRP A 37 0.36 -16.93 -4.10
CA TRP A 37 1.20 -18.11 -3.90
C TRP A 37 0.36 -19.38 -3.67
N GLY A 38 -0.73 -19.28 -2.89
CA GLY A 38 -1.66 -20.38 -2.69
C GLY A 38 -2.35 -20.86 -3.97
N TRP A 39 -2.58 -19.96 -4.93
CA TRP A 39 -3.16 -20.30 -6.24
C TRP A 39 -2.13 -20.76 -7.27
N LEU A 40 -0.86 -20.38 -7.13
CA LEU A 40 0.24 -20.83 -8.00
C LEU A 40 0.79 -22.20 -7.59
N ARG A 41 0.85 -22.50 -6.28
CA ARG A 41 1.43 -23.76 -5.78
C ARG A 41 0.95 -25.05 -6.47
N PRO A 42 -0.35 -25.23 -6.82
CA PRO A 42 -0.80 -26.45 -7.47
C PRO A 42 -0.48 -26.54 -8.97
N LEU A 43 0.02 -25.48 -9.60
CA LEU A 43 0.42 -25.48 -11.01
C LEU A 43 1.85 -25.99 -11.18
N GLU A 44 2.17 -26.47 -12.37
CA GLU A 44 3.53 -26.82 -12.74
C GLU A 44 4.50 -25.65 -12.53
N LEU A 45 5.72 -25.96 -12.08
CA LEU A 45 6.73 -24.97 -11.72
C LEU A 45 6.99 -23.96 -12.85
N ARG A 46 7.07 -24.41 -14.11
CA ARG A 46 7.27 -23.54 -15.28
C ARG A 46 6.14 -22.53 -15.47
N HIS A 47 4.89 -23.00 -15.40
CA HIS A 47 3.70 -22.16 -15.52
C HIS A 47 3.60 -21.15 -14.36
N SER A 48 3.88 -21.60 -13.15
CA SER A 48 3.94 -20.74 -11.96
C SER A 48 5.01 -19.65 -12.06
N LEU A 49 6.21 -19.99 -12.55
CA LEU A 49 7.28 -19.01 -12.74
C LEU A 49 6.94 -17.98 -13.81
N LEU A 50 6.35 -18.40 -14.94
CA LEU A 50 5.93 -17.49 -16.00
C LEU A 50 4.87 -16.50 -15.53
N LEU A 51 3.83 -17.00 -14.85
CA LEU A 51 2.76 -16.17 -14.29
C LEU A 51 3.29 -15.24 -13.17
N GLY A 52 4.16 -15.76 -12.31
CA GLY A 52 4.79 -14.99 -11.24
C GLY A 52 5.66 -13.87 -11.77
N LEU A 53 6.48 -14.14 -12.80
CA LEU A 53 7.33 -13.15 -13.44
C LEU A 53 6.50 -12.08 -14.15
N GLY A 54 5.44 -12.48 -14.88
CA GLY A 54 4.51 -11.54 -15.51
C GLY A 54 3.85 -10.63 -14.48
N GLY A 55 3.41 -11.18 -13.36
CA GLY A 55 2.84 -10.42 -12.24
C GLY A 55 3.85 -9.45 -11.63
N PHE A 56 5.11 -9.88 -11.46
CA PHE A 56 6.17 -9.04 -10.92
C PHE A 56 6.51 -7.86 -11.85
N ILE A 57 6.63 -8.10 -13.16
CA ILE A 57 6.86 -7.03 -14.14
C ILE A 57 5.71 -6.03 -14.12
N ALA A 58 4.46 -6.52 -14.12
CA ALA A 58 3.29 -5.66 -13.98
C ALA A 58 3.30 -4.88 -12.66
N ALA A 59 3.75 -5.49 -11.55
CA ALA A 59 3.92 -4.82 -10.26
C ALA A 59 4.84 -3.61 -10.37
N LEU A 60 5.99 -3.76 -11.04
CA LEU A 60 6.96 -2.69 -11.20
C LEU A 60 6.37 -1.52 -12.01
N LEU A 61 5.59 -1.81 -13.05
CA LEU A 61 4.89 -0.79 -13.83
C LEU A 61 3.84 -0.07 -12.98
N ILE A 62 2.97 -0.81 -12.28
CA ILE A 62 1.94 -0.24 -11.40
C ILE A 62 2.58 0.59 -10.28
N TYR A 63 3.66 0.09 -9.69
CA TYR A 63 4.41 0.80 -8.67
C TYR A 63 5.01 2.09 -9.22
N ARG A 64 5.70 2.02 -10.36
CA ARG A 64 6.38 3.18 -10.96
C ARG A 64 5.40 4.26 -11.39
N PHE A 65 4.30 3.89 -12.05
CA PHE A 65 3.36 4.86 -12.63
C PHE A 65 2.25 5.31 -11.67
N GLY A 66 1.80 4.42 -10.78
CA GLY A 66 0.70 4.68 -9.85
C GLY A 66 1.19 4.96 -8.44
N PHE A 67 1.68 3.91 -7.76
CA PHE A 67 1.92 3.94 -6.32
C PHE A 67 3.02 4.92 -5.89
N SER A 68 4.11 5.03 -6.63
CA SER A 68 5.22 5.95 -6.32
C SER A 68 4.72 7.41 -6.23
N ARG A 69 3.84 7.82 -7.15
CA ARG A 69 3.24 9.15 -7.17
C ARG A 69 2.26 9.35 -6.02
N ILE A 70 1.50 8.31 -5.67
CA ILE A 70 0.58 8.36 -4.52
C ILE A 70 1.36 8.53 -3.22
N VAL A 71 2.42 7.74 -3.02
CA VAL A 71 3.30 7.80 -1.85
C VAL A 71 3.93 9.19 -1.73
N ALA A 72 4.56 9.69 -2.81
CA ALA A 72 5.19 10.99 -2.83
C ALA A 72 4.20 12.14 -2.55
N ARG A 73 3.00 12.11 -3.15
CA ARG A 73 1.96 13.11 -2.90
C ARG A 73 1.45 13.06 -1.46
N ASN A 74 1.28 11.88 -0.86
CA ASN A 74 0.85 11.77 0.53
C ASN A 74 1.91 12.33 1.48
N ILE A 75 3.18 11.99 1.24
CA ILE A 75 4.32 12.52 2.01
C ILE A 75 4.42 14.04 1.90
N ALA A 76 4.40 14.59 0.68
CA ALA A 76 4.47 16.04 0.46
C ALA A 76 3.30 16.78 1.16
N ARG A 77 2.10 16.20 1.14
CA ARG A 77 0.92 16.76 1.83
C ARG A 77 1.06 16.75 3.35
N LEU A 78 1.62 15.67 3.91
CA LEU A 78 1.85 15.54 5.36
C LEU A 78 3.00 16.45 5.82
N ALA A 79 4.02 16.63 4.99
CA ALA A 79 5.13 17.56 5.25
C ALA A 79 4.64 19.02 5.31
N ALA A 80 3.78 19.44 4.38
CA ALA A 80 3.27 20.81 4.26
C ALA A 80 2.23 21.22 5.33
N LYS A 81 1.77 20.32 6.19
CA LYS A 81 0.81 20.63 7.26
C LYS A 81 1.53 20.85 8.60
N PRO A 82 1.12 21.81 9.44
CA PRO A 82 1.67 21.98 10.79
C PRO A 82 1.35 20.75 11.66
N ASP A 83 2.31 20.34 12.50
CA ASP A 83 2.15 19.27 13.50
C ASP A 83 1.46 19.85 14.75
N PRO A 84 0.59 19.11 15.47
CA PRO A 84 0.18 17.72 15.28
C PRO A 84 -0.96 17.50 14.25
N LEU A 85 -0.98 16.33 13.63
CA LEU A 85 -2.09 15.89 12.76
C LEU A 85 -2.93 14.79 13.43
N CYS A 86 -4.23 14.79 13.13
CA CYS A 86 -5.13 13.73 13.58
C CYS A 86 -4.77 12.40 12.91
N ILE A 87 -4.91 11.28 13.63
CA ILE A 87 -4.64 9.93 13.12
C ILE A 87 -5.35 9.62 11.79
N PHE A 88 -6.56 10.15 11.57
CA PHE A 88 -7.33 9.95 10.33
C PHE A 88 -6.73 10.68 9.11
N ALA A 89 -5.83 11.63 9.32
CA ALA A 89 -5.09 12.29 8.26
C ALA A 89 -3.95 11.44 7.70
N PHE A 90 -3.71 10.23 8.23
CA PHE A 90 -2.65 9.31 7.79
C PHE A 90 -2.67 9.06 6.27
N GLN A 91 -3.85 9.11 5.66
CA GLN A 91 -4.03 8.90 4.24
C GLN A 91 -4.80 10.06 3.58
N ALA A 92 -4.39 10.44 2.37
CA ALA A 92 -5.14 11.39 1.56
C ALA A 92 -6.53 10.86 1.17
N ARG A 93 -7.55 11.73 1.16
CA ARG A 93 -8.90 11.37 0.67
C ARG A 93 -8.85 10.71 -0.72
N LYS A 94 -7.93 11.16 -1.58
CA LYS A 94 -7.68 10.55 -2.89
C LYS A 94 -7.14 9.11 -2.81
N SER A 95 -6.27 8.80 -1.85
CA SER A 95 -5.77 7.44 -1.64
C SER A 95 -6.83 6.52 -1.04
N TYR A 96 -7.74 7.02 -0.22
CA TYR A 96 -8.90 6.25 0.22
C TYR A 96 -9.78 5.82 -0.96
N LEU A 97 -10.02 6.73 -1.92
CA LEU A 97 -10.75 6.39 -3.15
C LEU A 97 -10.05 5.28 -3.94
N VAL A 98 -8.71 5.36 -4.08
CA VAL A 98 -7.91 4.31 -4.75
C VAL A 98 -8.04 2.97 -4.02
N ILE A 99 -7.99 2.96 -2.67
CA ILE A 99 -8.18 1.73 -1.89
C ILE A 99 -9.56 1.13 -2.12
N VAL A 100 -10.62 1.94 -2.04
CA VAL A 100 -11.99 1.47 -2.26
C VAL A 100 -12.11 0.86 -3.66
N ILE A 101 -11.62 1.54 -4.70
CA ILE A 101 -11.63 1.00 -6.07
C ILE A 101 -10.86 -0.31 -6.14
N MET A 102 -9.65 -0.39 -5.56
CA MET A 102 -8.83 -1.61 -5.57
C MET A 102 -9.52 -2.79 -4.86
N VAL A 103 -10.12 -2.55 -3.69
CA VAL A 103 -10.81 -3.58 -2.91
C VAL A 103 -12.09 -4.02 -3.61
N SER A 104 -12.91 -3.08 -4.10
CA SER A 104 -14.12 -3.37 -4.86
C SER A 104 -13.81 -4.17 -6.13
N MET A 105 -12.79 -3.75 -6.89
CA MET A 105 -12.32 -4.48 -8.08
C MET A 105 -11.88 -5.90 -7.72
N GLY A 106 -11.14 -6.08 -6.61
CA GLY A 106 -10.70 -7.41 -6.14
C GLY A 106 -11.86 -8.31 -5.74
N ILE A 107 -12.88 -7.79 -5.06
CA ILE A 107 -14.09 -8.55 -4.70
C ILE A 107 -14.85 -8.98 -5.96
N ILE A 108 -15.01 -8.08 -6.93
CA ILE A 108 -15.68 -8.37 -8.20
C ILE A 108 -14.91 -9.47 -8.94
N LEU A 109 -13.60 -9.30 -9.13
CA LEU A 109 -12.76 -10.31 -9.79
C LEU A 109 -12.82 -11.68 -9.13
N ARG A 110 -12.91 -11.73 -7.79
CA ARG A 110 -12.99 -12.98 -7.04
C ARG A 110 -14.34 -13.70 -7.19
N ARG A 111 -15.42 -12.96 -7.49
CA ARG A 111 -16.75 -13.53 -7.77
C ARG A 111 -16.95 -13.87 -9.24
N SER A 112 -16.12 -13.33 -10.13
CA SER A 112 -16.14 -13.66 -11.55
C SER A 112 -15.68 -15.10 -11.79
N ALA A 113 -16.18 -15.72 -12.86
CA ALA A 113 -15.78 -17.06 -13.32
C ALA A 113 -14.36 -17.10 -13.93
N ILE A 114 -13.50 -16.14 -13.58
CA ILE A 114 -12.15 -16.03 -14.14
C ILE A 114 -11.25 -17.12 -13.52
N PRO A 115 -10.45 -17.83 -14.32
CA PRO A 115 -9.53 -18.84 -13.80
C PRO A 115 -8.57 -18.27 -12.76
N LYS A 116 -8.37 -19.01 -11.66
CA LYS A 116 -7.60 -18.56 -10.49
C LYS A 116 -6.14 -18.20 -10.81
N HIS A 117 -5.58 -18.77 -11.87
CA HIS A 117 -4.21 -18.48 -12.30
C HIS A 117 -4.04 -17.05 -12.83
N TYR A 118 -5.03 -16.47 -13.53
CA TYR A 118 -4.98 -15.06 -13.94
C TYR A 118 -5.16 -14.11 -12.75
N LEU A 119 -6.03 -14.48 -11.79
CA LEU A 119 -6.18 -13.72 -10.55
C LEU A 119 -4.86 -13.65 -9.79
N ALA A 120 -4.09 -14.73 -9.80
CA ALA A 120 -2.82 -14.77 -9.10
C ALA A 120 -1.78 -13.80 -9.69
N VAL A 121 -1.74 -13.61 -11.02
CA VAL A 121 -0.91 -12.59 -11.68
C VAL A 121 -1.27 -11.19 -11.18
N LEU A 122 -2.57 -10.86 -11.18
CA LEU A 122 -3.10 -9.59 -10.67
C LEU A 122 -2.77 -9.38 -9.18
N TYR A 123 -2.92 -10.42 -8.37
CA TYR A 123 -2.64 -10.35 -6.94
C TYR A 123 -1.14 -10.21 -6.64
N ILE A 124 -0.25 -10.83 -7.41
CA ILE A 124 1.20 -10.59 -7.33
C ILE A 124 1.51 -9.16 -7.76
N ALA A 125 0.95 -8.70 -8.88
CA ALA A 125 1.18 -7.36 -9.40
C ALA A 125 0.81 -6.30 -8.35
N MET A 126 -0.38 -6.41 -7.78
CA MET A 126 -0.85 -5.48 -6.76
C MET A 126 -0.11 -5.67 -5.44
N GLY A 127 0.09 -6.91 -4.99
CA GLY A 127 0.74 -7.23 -3.74
C GLY A 127 2.18 -6.71 -3.66
N VAL A 128 2.97 -6.94 -4.70
CA VAL A 128 4.35 -6.44 -4.79
C VAL A 128 4.36 -4.91 -4.92
N ALA A 129 3.47 -4.31 -5.73
CA ALA A 129 3.40 -2.85 -5.86
C ALA A 129 3.05 -2.16 -4.52
N LEU A 130 2.13 -2.74 -3.75
CA LEU A 130 1.73 -2.29 -2.42
C LEU A 130 2.85 -2.44 -1.41
N PHE A 131 3.54 -3.59 -1.41
CA PHE A 131 4.67 -3.84 -0.54
C PHE A 131 5.81 -2.85 -0.78
N LEU A 132 6.16 -2.60 -2.04
CA LEU A 132 7.15 -1.57 -2.43
C LEU A 132 6.70 -0.17 -2.00
N GLY A 133 5.41 0.15 -2.14
CA GLY A 133 4.82 1.39 -1.62
C GLY A 133 5.00 1.55 -0.11
N GLY A 134 4.75 0.48 0.65
CA GLY A 134 4.98 0.42 2.10
C GLY A 134 6.45 0.65 2.47
N LEU A 135 7.38 -0.02 1.77
CA LEU A 135 8.81 0.19 1.93
C LEU A 135 9.23 1.64 1.61
N GLY A 136 8.59 2.29 0.65
CA GLY A 136 8.81 3.70 0.34
C GLY A 136 8.54 4.63 1.53
N TYR A 137 7.47 4.35 2.30
CA TYR A 137 7.19 5.09 3.53
C TYR A 137 8.23 4.85 4.62
N PHE A 138 8.65 3.60 4.82
CA PHE A 138 9.72 3.27 5.78
C PHE A 138 11.06 3.89 5.38
N ALA A 139 11.42 3.86 4.10
CA ALA A 139 12.63 4.49 3.58
C ALA A 139 12.61 6.01 3.81
N HIS A 140 11.47 6.66 3.61
CA HIS A 140 11.31 8.08 3.93
C HIS A 140 11.46 8.34 5.44
N LEU A 141 10.88 7.48 6.28
CA LEU A 141 10.98 7.58 7.74
C LEU A 141 12.43 7.46 8.24
N ILE A 142 13.19 6.50 7.69
CA ILE A 142 14.61 6.31 8.03
C ILE A 142 15.44 7.53 7.61
N ARG A 143 15.17 8.11 6.43
CA ARG A 143 15.84 9.33 5.96
C ARG A 143 15.54 10.53 6.87
N LEU A 144 14.29 10.69 7.32
CA LEU A 144 13.92 11.74 8.27
C LEU A 144 14.66 11.58 9.60
N ARG A 145 14.72 10.36 10.16
CA ARG A 145 15.42 10.11 11.43
C ARG A 145 16.92 10.38 11.35
N ARG A 146 17.57 10.02 10.24
CA ARG A 146 19.00 10.29 10.01
C ARG A 146 19.30 11.79 9.84
N GLY A 147 18.36 12.58 9.30
CA GLY A 147 18.54 14.02 9.14
C GLY A 147 18.49 14.80 10.47
N THR A 148 17.78 14.28 11.47
CA THR A 148 17.69 14.89 12.81
C THR A 148 18.88 14.59 13.74
N GLU A 149 19.75 13.63 13.41
CA GLU A 149 20.95 13.32 14.21
C GLU A 149 22.18 14.17 13.81
N VAL A 150 22.10 14.98 12.75
CA VAL A 150 23.24 15.74 12.20
C VAL A 150 23.13 17.26 12.47
N THR A 151 22.17 17.69 13.28
CA THR A 151 21.99 19.09 13.72
C THR A 151 21.91 19.15 15.23
#